data_AF-A0A965USR0-F1
#
_entry.id   AF-A0A965USR0-F1
#
_cell.length_a   1.000
_cell.length_b   1.000
_cell.length_c   1.000
_cell.angle_alpha   90.00
_cell.angle_beta   90.00
_cell.angle_gamma   90.00
#
_symmetry.space_group_name_H-M   'P 1'
#
loop_
_entity.id
_entity.type
_entity.pdbx_description
1 polymer ?
#
loop_
_entity_poly.entity_id
_entity_poly.type
_entity_poly.pdbx_seq_one_letter_code
_entity_poly.pdbx_strand_id
1 'polypeptide(L)'
;MALPLLGAGLAVDVLPFTPANIPGLQLWLDASDASTLFQNSNGTTAAAADGDPVGYWADKSGNGRAVTQTDGTKKPALKLATKNNKNVIRLDGVNDFMQYLTNFTYQHIFAVNICKNGNLVPPVCGSAEIDGATNGKYVVRKLNNSTWGANNADDWSSNANIRINGVATNLLSDNLWGLISANRGSQYTGGFILSSIYTRFFLGDVSEIVCYDSAISGNNLSQLESYLNAKWSIY
;
A
#
# COMPACT_ATOMS: atom_id res chain seq x y z
N MET A 1 14.14 31.47 52.71
CA MET A 1 14.10 31.66 51.24
C MET A 1 13.77 30.30 50.65
N ALA A 2 12.51 30.05 50.33
CA ALA A 2 12.06 28.79 49.76
C ALA A 2 12.30 28.81 48.25
N LEU A 3 13.05 27.84 47.74
CA LEU A 3 13.16 27.58 46.30
C LEU A 3 11.85 26.95 45.81
N PRO A 4 11.25 27.40 44.70
CA PRO A 4 10.12 26.70 44.12
C PRO A 4 10.61 25.43 43.44
N LEU A 5 10.03 24.30 43.83
CA LEU A 5 10.12 23.03 43.12
C LEU A 5 9.42 23.19 41.76
N LEU A 6 10.18 23.31 40.68
CA LEU A 6 9.63 23.19 39.33
C LEU A 6 9.03 21.79 39.20
N GLY A 7 7.71 21.71 39.05
CA GLY A 7 7.03 20.48 38.66
C GLY A 7 7.53 20.07 37.28
N ALA A 8 8.36 19.04 37.23
CA ALA A 8 8.56 18.27 36.02
C ALA A 8 7.25 17.54 35.74
N GLY A 9 6.38 18.18 34.95
CA GLY A 9 5.27 17.48 34.32
C GLY A 9 5.86 16.32 33.53
N LEU A 10 5.57 15.09 33.96
CA LEU A 10 5.87 13.91 33.18
C LEU A 10 5.18 14.10 31.82
N ALA A 11 5.95 14.43 30.79
CA ALA A 11 5.51 14.21 29.43
C ALA A 11 5.31 12.70 29.32
N VAL A 12 4.06 12.26 29.32
CA VAL A 12 3.73 10.89 28.93
C VAL A 12 4.22 10.79 27.49
N ASP A 13 5.32 10.07 27.29
CA ASP A 13 5.84 9.75 25.96
C ASP A 13 4.84 8.78 25.31
N VAL A 14 3.77 9.35 24.76
CA VAL A 14 2.80 8.59 23.97
C VAL A 14 3.52 8.26 22.68
N LEU A 15 4.01 7.02 22.57
CA LEU A 15 4.60 6.52 21.34
C LEU A 15 3.66 6.85 20.16
N PRO A 16 4.19 7.42 19.06
CA PRO A 16 3.35 7.78 17.92
C PRO A 16 2.68 6.53 17.36
N PHE A 17 1.40 6.65 17.03
CA PHE A 17 0.65 5.56 16.41
C PHE A 17 1.30 5.15 15.08
N THR A 18 1.36 3.84 14.83
CA THR A 18 1.80 3.19 13.60
C THR A 18 0.86 2.02 13.28
N PRO A 19 0.89 1.48 12.05
CA PRO A 19 0.15 0.26 11.70
C PRO A 19 0.38 -0.91 12.67
N ALA A 20 1.58 -1.03 13.26
CA ALA A 20 1.91 -2.10 14.20
C ALA A 20 1.11 -2.04 15.52
N ASN A 21 0.45 -0.91 15.83
CA ASN A 21 -0.39 -0.78 17.01
C ASN A 21 -1.76 -1.47 16.87
N ILE A 22 -2.16 -1.86 15.66
CA ILE A 22 -3.38 -2.62 15.42
C ILE A 22 -3.02 -4.11 15.29
N PRO A 23 -3.66 -5.02 16.07
CA PRO A 23 -3.43 -6.46 15.94
C PRO A 23 -3.76 -7.00 14.55
N GLY A 24 -3.08 -8.08 14.17
CA GLY A 24 -3.32 -8.77 12.91
C GLY A 24 -2.63 -8.13 11.71
N LEU A 25 -1.63 -7.26 11.91
CA LEU A 25 -0.81 -6.70 10.83
C LEU A 25 -0.01 -7.82 10.12
N GLN A 26 -0.17 -7.91 8.80
CA GLN A 26 0.43 -8.95 7.97
C GLN A 26 1.47 -8.41 6.98
N LEU A 27 1.29 -7.21 6.45
CA LEU A 27 2.25 -6.62 5.52
C LEU A 27 2.27 -5.12 5.74
N TRP A 28 3.45 -4.52 5.79
CA TRP A 28 3.60 -3.08 5.85
C TRP A 28 4.76 -2.64 4.96
N LEU A 29 4.42 -2.08 3.81
CA LEU A 29 5.36 -1.54 2.83
C LEU A 29 5.26 -0.02 2.86
N ASP A 30 6.36 0.66 3.17
CA ASP A 30 6.42 2.12 3.34
C ASP A 30 7.55 2.73 2.53
N ALA A 31 7.22 3.46 1.46
CA ALA A 31 8.22 3.97 0.53
C ALA A 31 9.01 5.14 1.14
N SER A 32 8.46 5.79 2.17
CA SER A 32 9.13 6.90 2.86
C SER A 32 10.31 6.45 3.72
N ASP A 33 10.39 5.15 4.03
CA ASP A 33 11.50 4.57 4.76
C ASP A 33 12.58 4.05 3.79
N ALA A 34 13.55 4.91 3.50
CA ALA A 34 14.65 4.58 2.59
C ALA A 34 15.49 3.38 3.05
N SER A 35 15.46 3.01 4.34
CA SER A 35 16.16 1.83 4.84
C SER A 35 15.53 0.50 4.38
N THR A 36 14.32 0.57 3.81
CA THR A 36 13.57 -0.59 3.32
C THR A 36 13.68 -0.80 1.81
N LEU A 37 14.37 0.08 1.08
CA LEU A 37 14.37 0.09 -0.38
C LEU A 37 15.75 -0.26 -0.95
N PHE A 38 15.79 -1.27 -1.80
CA PHE A 38 17.03 -1.76 -2.41
C PHE A 38 16.86 -2.02 -3.89
N GLN A 39 17.94 -1.77 -4.64
CA GLN A 39 17.98 -1.95 -6.09
C GLN A 39 17.94 -3.41 -6.50
N ASN A 40 18.50 -4.30 -5.68
CA ASN A 40 18.58 -5.73 -5.93
C ASN A 40 17.59 -6.53 -5.08
N SER A 41 17.17 -7.68 -5.60
CA SER A 41 16.13 -8.52 -4.99
C SER A 41 16.57 -9.28 -3.74
N ASN A 42 17.85 -9.18 -3.34
CA ASN A 42 18.37 -9.74 -2.09
C ASN A 42 18.58 -8.68 -0.99
N GLY A 43 18.22 -7.42 -1.24
CA GLY A 43 18.18 -6.38 -0.21
C GLY A 43 19.56 -5.90 0.27
N THR A 44 20.56 -5.79 -0.62
CA THR A 44 21.93 -5.39 -0.21
C THR A 44 22.41 -4.07 -0.78
N THR A 45 21.91 -3.63 -1.93
CA THR A 45 22.27 -2.34 -2.55
C THR A 45 21.14 -1.36 -2.34
N ALA A 46 21.30 -0.36 -1.47
CA ALA A 46 20.25 0.63 -1.21
C ALA A 46 19.83 1.39 -2.49
N ALA A 47 18.53 1.60 -2.65
CA ALA A 47 17.99 2.56 -3.62
C ALA A 47 17.91 3.93 -2.93
N ALA A 48 18.69 4.90 -3.42
CA ALA A 48 18.88 6.18 -2.74
C ALA A 48 18.77 7.40 -3.66
N ALA A 49 18.96 7.21 -4.97
CA ALA A 49 18.82 8.28 -5.95
C ALA A 49 17.43 8.25 -6.60
N ASP A 50 16.98 9.44 -7.05
CA ASP A 50 15.76 9.56 -7.83
C ASP A 50 15.91 8.82 -9.16
N GLY A 51 15.00 7.88 -9.43
CA GLY A 51 15.04 6.99 -10.58
C GLY A 51 15.76 5.67 -10.35
N ASP A 52 16.35 5.41 -9.17
CA ASP A 52 16.93 4.10 -8.87
C ASP A 52 15.88 3.00 -9.03
N PRO A 53 16.21 1.86 -9.68
CA PRO A 53 15.29 0.73 -9.73
C PRO A 53 15.09 0.16 -8.33
N VAL A 54 13.92 -0.38 -8.03
CA VAL A 54 13.60 -1.00 -6.74
C VAL A 54 13.31 -2.48 -6.97
N GLY A 55 14.27 -3.32 -6.59
CA GLY A 55 14.19 -4.78 -6.68
C GLY A 55 13.73 -5.46 -5.39
N TYR A 56 13.76 -4.73 -4.26
CA TYR A 56 13.34 -5.23 -2.95
C TYR A 56 12.76 -4.09 -2.13
N TRP A 57 11.59 -4.34 -1.55
CA TRP A 57 10.92 -3.44 -0.61
C TRP A 57 10.60 -4.22 0.66
N ALA A 58 11.32 -3.87 1.74
CA ALA A 58 11.27 -4.59 3.00
C ALA A 58 9.92 -4.42 3.70
N ASP A 59 9.45 -5.51 4.31
CA ASP A 59 8.24 -5.52 5.12
C ASP A 59 8.53 -5.06 6.55
N LYS A 60 7.86 -4.00 6.99
CA LYS A 60 7.97 -3.40 8.32
C LYS A 60 7.06 -4.07 9.36
N SER A 61 6.20 -5.01 8.96
CA SER A 61 5.27 -5.67 9.88
C SER A 61 5.95 -6.64 10.85
N GLY A 62 7.21 -7.01 10.57
CA GLY A 62 7.94 -8.04 11.32
C GLY A 62 7.71 -9.46 10.82
N ASN A 63 6.91 -9.65 9.77
CA ASN A 63 6.60 -10.98 9.23
C ASN A 63 7.54 -11.44 8.10
N GLY A 64 8.51 -10.61 7.71
CA GLY A 64 9.52 -10.98 6.71
C GLY A 64 8.97 -11.10 5.27
N ARG A 65 7.86 -10.42 4.96
CA ARG A 65 7.16 -10.54 3.67
C ARG A 65 7.60 -9.50 2.64
N ALA A 66 8.91 -9.31 2.51
CA ALA A 66 9.45 -8.36 1.55
C ALA A 66 9.01 -8.70 0.12
N VAL A 67 8.55 -7.69 -0.63
CA VAL A 67 8.20 -7.86 -2.03
C VAL A 67 9.43 -7.65 -2.90
N THR A 68 9.56 -8.44 -3.95
CA THR A 68 10.78 -8.47 -4.78
C THR A 68 10.48 -8.48 -6.27
N GLN A 69 11.46 -8.01 -7.04
CA GLN A 69 11.52 -8.11 -8.49
C GLN A 69 12.96 -8.38 -8.92
N THR A 70 13.17 -9.50 -9.61
CA THR A 70 14.50 -9.95 -10.05
C THR A 70 14.87 -9.42 -11.43
N ASP A 71 13.88 -9.23 -12.30
CA ASP A 71 14.08 -8.77 -13.68
C ASP A 71 14.28 -7.25 -13.69
N GLY A 72 15.47 -6.81 -14.08
CA GLY A 72 15.83 -5.39 -14.09
C GLY A 72 14.95 -4.53 -15.00
N THR A 73 14.29 -5.14 -16.00
CA THR A 73 13.40 -4.43 -16.93
C THR A 73 11.97 -4.26 -16.44
N LYS A 74 11.65 -4.80 -15.25
CA LYS A 74 10.30 -4.83 -14.65
C LYS A 74 10.27 -4.23 -13.24
N LYS A 75 11.38 -3.58 -12.85
CA LYS A 75 11.53 -2.97 -11.53
C LYS A 75 10.91 -1.60 -11.55
N PRO A 76 10.00 -1.30 -10.60
CA PRO A 76 9.54 0.06 -10.44
C PRO A 76 10.69 0.98 -10.01
N ALA A 77 10.49 2.28 -10.19
CA ALA A 77 11.50 3.28 -9.86
C ALA A 77 11.23 3.95 -8.51
N LEU A 78 12.28 4.20 -7.74
CA LEU A 78 12.25 5.09 -6.58
C LEU A 78 12.06 6.53 -7.07
N LYS A 79 11.09 7.24 -6.52
CA LYS A 79 10.92 8.68 -6.72
C LYS A 79 11.04 9.41 -5.40
N LEU A 80 11.94 10.39 -5.33
CA LEU A 80 12.21 11.12 -4.10
C LEU A 80 11.19 12.23 -3.89
N ALA A 81 10.88 12.53 -2.62
CA ALA A 81 10.12 13.71 -2.19
C ALA A 81 8.82 14.04 -2.98
N THR A 82 8.13 13.02 -3.50
CA THR A 82 7.02 13.18 -4.45
C THR A 82 5.67 13.44 -3.77
N LYS A 83 5.43 12.87 -2.58
CA LYS A 83 4.19 13.08 -1.83
C LYS A 83 4.50 13.53 -0.41
N ASN A 84 4.08 14.75 -0.05
CA ASN A 84 4.36 15.36 1.24
C ASN A 84 5.85 15.32 1.62
N ASN A 85 6.73 15.62 0.64
CA ASN A 85 8.19 15.53 0.76
C ASN A 85 8.71 14.12 1.14
N LYS A 86 7.95 13.06 0.83
CA LYS A 86 8.34 11.67 1.06
C LYS A 86 8.47 10.91 -0.25
N ASN A 87 9.30 9.88 -0.21
CA ASN A 87 9.57 9.00 -1.34
C ASN A 87 8.35 8.15 -1.69
N VAL A 88 8.27 7.74 -2.95
CA VAL A 88 7.22 6.85 -3.48
C VAL A 88 7.84 5.85 -4.44
N ILE A 89 7.11 4.76 -4.73
CA ILE A 89 7.46 3.79 -5.76
C ILE A 89 6.62 4.07 -7.00
N ARG A 90 7.28 4.35 -8.13
CA ARG A 90 6.63 4.65 -9.42
C ARG A 90 6.63 3.42 -10.32
N LEU A 91 5.46 3.11 -10.86
CA LEU A 91 5.23 2.05 -11.83
C LEU A 91 4.85 2.67 -13.18
N ASP A 92 5.40 2.11 -14.25
CA ASP A 92 5.35 2.68 -15.59
C ASP A 92 4.13 2.29 -16.45
N GLY A 93 3.25 1.42 -15.93
CA GLY A 93 2.09 0.94 -16.66
C GLY A 93 2.38 -0.01 -17.82
N VAL A 94 3.62 -0.48 -17.98
CA VAL A 94 4.03 -1.38 -19.07
C VAL A 94 4.32 -2.77 -18.57
N ASN A 95 5.18 -2.92 -17.57
CA ASN A 95 5.59 -4.23 -17.06
C ASN A 95 6.06 -4.23 -15.59
N ASP A 96 6.06 -3.08 -14.92
CA ASP A 96 6.53 -2.96 -13.54
C ASP A 96 5.61 -3.67 -12.53
N PHE A 97 6.23 -4.48 -11.66
CA PHE A 97 5.57 -5.12 -10.53
C PHE A 97 6.58 -5.56 -9.46
N MET A 98 6.07 -5.86 -8.26
CA MET A 98 6.82 -6.54 -7.20
C MET A 98 5.95 -7.62 -6.56
N GLN A 99 6.54 -8.69 -6.04
CA GLN A 99 5.76 -9.83 -5.53
C GLN A 99 6.38 -10.50 -4.29
N TYR A 100 5.50 -11.11 -3.49
CA TYR A 100 5.79 -12.07 -2.45
C TYR A 100 4.84 -13.26 -2.64
N LEU A 101 5.37 -14.40 -3.11
CA LEU A 101 4.53 -15.51 -3.59
C LEU A 101 4.15 -16.54 -2.51
N THR A 102 4.77 -16.48 -1.33
CA THR A 102 4.39 -17.38 -0.23
C THR A 102 3.06 -16.95 0.34
N ASN A 103 2.14 -17.91 0.48
CA ASN A 103 0.79 -17.62 0.94
C ASN A 103 0.76 -17.13 2.38
N PHE A 104 -0.04 -16.09 2.62
CA PHE A 104 -0.43 -15.62 3.95
C PHE A 104 -1.88 -15.16 3.94
N THR A 105 -2.49 -15.06 5.11
CA THR A 105 -3.90 -14.72 5.23
C THR A 105 -4.08 -13.22 5.45
N TYR A 106 -4.90 -12.58 4.64
CA TYR A 106 -5.27 -11.16 4.77
C TYR A 106 -6.71 -10.90 4.30
N GLN A 107 -7.31 -9.85 4.84
CA GLN A 107 -8.69 -9.46 4.62
C GLN A 107 -8.83 -7.97 4.29
N HIS A 108 -8.06 -7.10 4.94
CA HIS A 108 -8.18 -5.65 4.78
C HIS A 108 -6.87 -5.07 4.25
N ILE A 109 -6.95 -4.39 3.11
CA ILE A 109 -5.80 -3.72 2.45
C ILE A 109 -6.02 -2.21 2.49
N PHE A 110 -4.96 -1.49 2.81
CA PHE A 110 -4.86 -0.05 2.69
C PHE A 110 -3.78 0.28 1.67
N ALA A 111 -4.06 1.16 0.72
CA ALA A 111 -3.09 1.63 -0.26
C ALA A 111 -3.18 3.15 -0.38
N VAL A 112 -2.04 3.83 -0.22
CA VAL A 112 -1.89 5.24 -0.56
C VAL A 112 -1.23 5.32 -1.93
N ASN A 113 -1.97 5.82 -2.92
CA ASN A 113 -1.49 5.85 -4.30
C ASN A 113 -2.09 7.00 -5.10
N ILE A 114 -1.47 7.25 -6.25
CA ILE A 114 -2.04 8.03 -7.35
C ILE A 114 -2.00 7.15 -8.58
N CYS A 115 -3.16 6.80 -9.13
CA CYS A 115 -3.23 6.16 -10.44
C CYS A 115 -3.27 7.27 -11.49
N LYS A 116 -2.46 7.14 -12.55
CA LYS A 116 -2.53 8.03 -13.72
C LYS A 116 -3.46 7.43 -14.77
N ASN A 117 -3.93 8.27 -15.67
CA ASN A 117 -4.70 7.79 -16.82
C ASN A 117 -3.79 6.93 -17.72
N GLY A 118 -4.22 5.72 -18.04
CA GLY A 118 -3.40 4.70 -18.70
C GLY A 118 -4.21 3.46 -19.07
N ASN A 119 -3.73 2.28 -18.68
CA ASN A 119 -4.42 1.01 -18.93
C ASN A 119 -5.86 1.03 -18.37
N LEU A 120 -6.74 0.25 -19.01
CA LEU A 120 -8.09 0.04 -18.49
C LEU A 120 -8.01 -0.83 -17.23
N VAL A 121 -8.49 -0.28 -16.10
CA VAL A 121 -8.83 -1.04 -14.89
C VAL A 121 -7.60 -1.69 -14.20
N PRO A 122 -6.45 -1.00 -14.01
CA PRO A 122 -5.26 -1.59 -13.41
C PRO A 122 -5.45 -1.86 -11.90
N PRO A 123 -4.87 -2.96 -11.36
CA PRO A 123 -4.78 -3.20 -9.93
C PRO A 123 -3.64 -2.39 -9.33
N VAL A 124 -3.84 -1.84 -8.14
CA VAL A 124 -2.70 -1.34 -7.36
C VAL A 124 -2.00 -2.50 -6.67
N CYS A 125 -2.74 -3.45 -6.10
CA CYS A 125 -2.20 -4.65 -5.48
C CYS A 125 -3.24 -5.76 -5.24
N GLY A 126 -2.80 -6.93 -4.79
CA GLY A 126 -3.64 -8.07 -4.36
C GLY A 126 -2.89 -9.40 -4.47
N SER A 127 -3.59 -10.54 -4.42
CA SER A 127 -2.93 -11.84 -4.62
C SER A 127 -2.84 -12.29 -6.07
N ALA A 128 -3.65 -11.71 -6.97
CA ALA A 128 -3.73 -12.19 -8.34
C ALA A 128 -4.27 -11.16 -9.34
N GLU A 129 -3.40 -10.71 -10.26
CA GLU A 129 -3.82 -10.57 -11.65
C GLU A 129 -2.88 -11.41 -12.56
N ILE A 130 -3.23 -12.69 -12.68
CA ILE A 130 -2.78 -13.63 -13.71
C ILE A 130 -3.81 -13.58 -14.83
N ASP A 131 -3.60 -12.77 -15.87
CA ASP A 131 -4.68 -12.51 -16.83
C ASP A 131 -4.91 -13.69 -17.78
N GLY A 132 -6.12 -14.27 -17.71
CA GLY A 132 -6.65 -15.19 -18.72
C GLY A 132 -7.54 -16.34 -18.21
N ALA A 133 -7.40 -16.76 -16.95
CA ALA A 133 -8.23 -17.83 -16.38
C ALA A 133 -9.38 -17.23 -15.55
N THR A 134 -10.59 -17.72 -15.78
CA THR A 134 -11.88 -17.22 -15.30
C THR A 134 -12.13 -17.29 -13.79
N ASN A 135 -11.15 -17.59 -12.95
CA ASN A 135 -11.35 -17.76 -11.50
C ASN A 135 -10.24 -17.10 -10.67
N GLY A 136 -10.63 -16.28 -9.68
CA GLY A 136 -9.75 -15.88 -8.56
C GLY A 136 -8.95 -14.59 -8.73
N LYS A 137 -9.54 -13.53 -9.34
CA LYS A 137 -8.95 -12.18 -9.34
C LYS A 137 -9.24 -11.50 -8.02
N TYR A 138 -8.20 -11.35 -7.22
CA TYR A 138 -8.27 -11.06 -5.80
C TYR A 138 -7.43 -9.80 -5.54
N VAL A 139 -7.90 -8.67 -6.06
CA VAL A 139 -7.15 -7.41 -6.16
C VAL A 139 -7.95 -6.19 -5.74
N VAL A 140 -7.24 -5.13 -5.38
CA VAL A 140 -7.73 -3.75 -5.30
C VAL A 140 -7.45 -3.10 -6.65
N ARG A 141 -8.50 -2.83 -7.43
CA ARG A 141 -8.35 -2.24 -8.78
C ARG A 141 -9.39 -1.18 -9.07
N LYS A 142 -9.12 -0.38 -10.09
CA LYS A 142 -10.09 0.56 -10.65
C LYS A 142 -11.21 -0.16 -11.36
N LEU A 143 -12.36 0.48 -11.54
CA LEU A 143 -13.42 0.07 -12.46
C LEU A 143 -13.40 0.92 -13.74
N ASN A 144 -13.15 2.22 -13.60
CA ASN A 144 -12.97 3.17 -14.69
C ASN A 144 -12.14 4.37 -14.20
N ASN A 145 -12.01 5.43 -15.01
CA ASN A 145 -11.15 6.57 -14.70
C ASN A 145 -11.61 7.45 -13.52
N SER A 146 -12.79 7.18 -12.95
CA SER A 146 -13.37 7.93 -11.83
C SER A 146 -13.73 7.06 -10.62
N THR A 147 -13.63 5.73 -10.74
CA THR A 147 -14.10 4.82 -9.70
C THR A 147 -13.13 3.67 -9.43
N TRP A 148 -12.99 3.34 -8.14
CA TRP A 148 -12.26 2.21 -7.60
C TRP A 148 -13.23 1.15 -7.11
N GLY A 149 -13.23 -0.02 -7.73
CA GLY A 149 -14.36 -0.89 -7.55
C GLY A 149 -14.23 -2.14 -8.39
N ALA A 150 -14.86 -3.20 -7.91
CA ALA A 150 -14.92 -4.46 -8.60
C ALA A 150 -15.57 -4.38 -9.99
N ASN A 151 -14.98 -5.12 -10.92
CA ASN A 151 -15.73 -5.70 -12.06
C ASN A 151 -16.22 -7.13 -11.72
N ASN A 152 -15.71 -7.74 -10.65
CA ASN A 152 -16.03 -9.10 -10.21
C ASN A 152 -16.18 -9.15 -8.68
N ALA A 153 -17.15 -9.94 -8.17
CA ALA A 153 -17.41 -10.13 -6.75
C ALA A 153 -16.17 -10.57 -5.94
N ASP A 154 -15.21 -11.23 -6.59
CA ASP A 154 -13.96 -11.68 -5.99
C ASP A 154 -12.98 -10.54 -5.64
N ASP A 155 -13.08 -9.37 -6.27
CA ASP A 155 -12.14 -8.27 -6.00
C ASP A 155 -12.30 -7.73 -4.56
N TRP A 156 -11.20 -7.26 -3.94
CA TRP A 156 -11.23 -6.60 -2.61
C TRP A 156 -12.12 -5.34 -2.60
N SER A 157 -12.37 -4.81 -3.79
CA SER A 157 -13.11 -3.60 -4.05
C SER A 157 -14.59 -3.85 -4.42
N SER A 158 -15.17 -5.03 -4.13
CA SER A 158 -16.60 -5.29 -4.39
C SER A 158 -17.51 -4.79 -3.26
N ASN A 159 -18.65 -4.19 -3.64
CA ASN A 159 -19.82 -3.86 -2.79
C ASN A 159 -19.55 -3.13 -1.45
N ALA A 160 -19.50 -1.79 -1.47
CA ALA A 160 -19.52 -0.91 -0.28
C ALA A 160 -18.42 -1.12 0.80
N ASN A 161 -17.58 -2.14 0.66
CA ASN A 161 -16.46 -2.44 1.54
C ASN A 161 -15.17 -1.69 1.15
N ILE A 162 -15.30 -0.71 0.27
CA ILE A 162 -14.25 0.23 -0.07
C ILE A 162 -14.55 1.59 0.56
N ARG A 163 -13.52 2.20 1.11
CA ARG A 163 -13.52 3.57 1.57
C ARG A 163 -12.41 4.32 0.84
N ILE A 164 -12.74 5.51 0.36
CA ILE A 164 -11.78 6.45 -0.20
C ILE A 164 -11.66 7.60 0.78
N ASN A 165 -10.44 7.92 1.18
CA ASN A 165 -10.15 9.10 2.01
C ASN A 165 -11.03 9.18 3.27
N GLY A 166 -11.24 8.05 3.94
CA GLY A 166 -12.06 7.96 5.17
C GLY A 166 -13.57 8.00 4.94
N VAL A 167 -14.04 7.95 3.69
CA VAL A 167 -15.47 7.97 3.36
C VAL A 167 -15.85 6.67 2.66
N ALA A 168 -16.99 6.07 3.04
CA ALA A 168 -17.56 4.91 2.35
C ALA A 168 -18.06 5.32 0.95
N THR A 169 -17.16 5.27 -0.02
CA THR A 169 -17.39 5.60 -1.42
C THR A 169 -16.35 4.86 -2.26
N ASN A 170 -16.64 4.70 -3.55
CA ASN A 170 -15.71 4.19 -4.55
C ASN A 170 -15.19 5.29 -5.49
N LEU A 171 -15.54 6.55 -5.25
CA LEU A 171 -15.21 7.65 -6.15
C LEU A 171 -13.80 8.18 -5.87
N LEU A 172 -12.89 7.97 -6.83
CA LEU A 172 -11.57 8.59 -6.86
C LEU A 172 -11.09 8.62 -8.32
N SER A 173 -10.97 9.82 -8.87
CA SER A 173 -10.52 10.02 -10.25
C SER A 173 -9.02 9.83 -10.42
N ASP A 174 -8.65 9.48 -11.65
CA ASP A 174 -7.24 9.47 -12.05
C ASP A 174 -6.57 10.80 -11.80
N ASN A 175 -5.26 10.72 -11.59
CA ASN A 175 -4.37 11.82 -11.28
C ASN A 175 -4.66 12.50 -9.94
N LEU A 176 -5.49 11.88 -9.08
CA LEU A 176 -5.66 12.29 -7.70
C LEU A 176 -4.98 11.30 -6.76
N TRP A 177 -4.35 11.84 -5.73
CA TRP A 177 -3.90 11.05 -4.59
C TRP A 177 -5.10 10.57 -3.81
N GLY A 178 -5.06 9.31 -3.37
CA GLY A 178 -6.07 8.77 -2.48
C GLY A 178 -5.52 7.71 -1.54
N LEU A 179 -6.20 7.59 -0.42
CA LEU A 179 -6.15 6.44 0.45
C LEU A 179 -7.32 5.53 0.11
N ILE A 180 -7.01 4.32 -0.34
CA ILE A 180 -7.98 3.26 -0.54
C ILE A 180 -7.92 2.34 0.67
N SER A 181 -9.04 2.17 1.36
CA SER A 181 -9.27 1.12 2.35
C SER A 181 -10.23 0.11 1.75
N ALA A 182 -9.77 -1.11 1.52
CA ALA A 182 -10.53 -2.16 0.86
C ALA A 182 -10.60 -3.39 1.76
N ASN A 183 -11.80 -3.70 2.24
CA ASN A 183 -12.08 -4.88 3.04
C ASN A 183 -12.77 -5.93 2.18
N ARG A 184 -12.23 -7.14 2.10
CA ARG A 184 -12.84 -8.23 1.32
C ARG A 184 -14.12 -8.80 1.94
N GLY A 185 -14.41 -8.50 3.21
CA GLY A 185 -15.54 -9.08 3.95
C GLY A 185 -15.30 -10.50 4.47
N SER A 186 -14.35 -11.24 3.88
CA SER A 186 -13.84 -12.51 4.42
C SER A 186 -12.34 -12.64 4.19
N GLN A 187 -11.68 -13.40 5.08
CA GLN A 187 -10.26 -13.72 4.95
C GLN A 187 -9.94 -14.42 3.64
N TYR A 188 -8.77 -14.14 3.10
CA TYR A 188 -8.23 -14.81 1.94
C TYR A 188 -6.77 -15.19 2.19
N THR A 189 -6.36 -16.35 1.67
CA THR A 189 -4.99 -16.85 1.77
C THR A 189 -4.36 -16.90 0.39
N GLY A 190 -3.29 -16.13 0.19
CA GLY A 190 -2.51 -16.13 -1.05
C GLY A 190 -1.25 -15.29 -0.95
N GLY A 191 -0.51 -15.20 -2.05
CA GLY A 191 0.64 -14.29 -2.17
C GLY A 191 0.20 -12.83 -2.27
N PHE A 192 1.15 -11.94 -2.50
CA PHE A 192 0.94 -10.51 -2.71
C PHE A 192 1.70 -10.03 -3.93
N ILE A 193 1.05 -9.20 -4.74
CA ILE A 193 1.58 -8.56 -5.93
C ILE A 193 1.23 -7.07 -5.84
N LEU A 194 2.22 -6.22 -6.04
CA LEU A 194 2.09 -4.81 -6.37
C LEU A 194 1.99 -4.71 -7.90
N SER A 195 0.96 -4.07 -8.45
CA SER A 195 0.61 -4.08 -9.89
C SER A 195 0.05 -5.44 -10.37
N SER A 196 0.36 -5.81 -11.60
CA SER A 196 -0.02 -7.04 -12.29
C SER A 196 1.23 -7.74 -12.83
N ILE A 197 1.15 -9.04 -13.12
CA ILE A 197 2.28 -9.81 -13.69
C ILE A 197 2.08 -10.21 -15.16
N TYR A 198 0.95 -9.84 -15.79
CA TYR A 198 0.67 -10.17 -17.19
C TYR A 198 0.23 -8.97 -18.03
N THR A 199 -0.85 -8.30 -17.64
CA THR A 199 -1.48 -7.22 -18.40
C THR A 199 -1.96 -6.13 -17.46
N ARG A 200 -2.35 -4.96 -18.01
CA ARG A 200 -3.02 -3.90 -17.23
C ARG A 200 -2.18 -3.43 -16.04
N PHE A 201 -0.86 -3.34 -16.23
CA PHE A 201 0.07 -2.88 -15.22
C PHE A 201 -0.33 -1.49 -14.70
N PHE A 202 -0.11 -1.29 -13.41
CA PHE A 202 -0.39 -0.03 -12.74
C PHE A 202 0.51 1.07 -13.28
N LEU A 203 -0.10 2.18 -13.67
CA LEU A 203 0.61 3.41 -14.03
C LEU A 203 0.39 4.43 -12.92
N GLY A 204 1.46 4.83 -12.23
CA GLY A 204 1.39 5.84 -11.19
C GLY A 204 2.33 5.57 -10.03
N ASP A 205 2.01 6.16 -8.88
CA ASP A 205 2.87 6.08 -7.69
C ASP A 205 2.15 5.40 -6.53
N VAL A 206 2.88 4.57 -5.80
CA VAL A 206 2.43 3.92 -4.56
C VAL A 206 3.34 4.36 -3.42
N SER A 207 2.73 4.84 -2.34
CA SER A 207 3.42 5.42 -1.19
C SER A 207 3.52 4.44 -0.02
N GLU A 208 2.40 3.82 0.36
CA GLU A 208 2.35 2.92 1.50
C GLU A 208 1.24 1.90 1.30
N ILE A 209 1.52 0.63 1.61
CA ILE A 209 0.55 -0.46 1.63
C ILE A 209 0.57 -1.13 2.99
N VAL A 210 -0.62 -1.39 3.53
CA VAL A 210 -0.80 -2.07 4.81
C VAL A 210 -1.86 -3.16 4.66
N CYS A 211 -1.56 -4.38 5.07
CA CYS A 211 -2.51 -5.51 5.04
C CYS A 211 -2.73 -6.09 6.43
N TYR A 212 -3.97 -6.46 6.75
CA TYR A 212 -4.34 -7.11 8.00
C TYR A 212 -5.07 -8.43 7.75
N ASP A 213 -4.91 -9.40 8.65
CA ASP A 213 -5.57 -10.71 8.62
C ASP A 213 -7.07 -10.66 8.83
N SER A 214 -7.61 -9.54 9.32
CA SER A 214 -9.00 -9.39 9.70
C SER A 214 -9.53 -8.01 9.30
N ALA A 215 -10.85 -7.87 9.26
CA ALA A 215 -11.49 -6.59 9.05
C ALA A 215 -11.22 -5.63 10.21
N ILE A 216 -10.46 -4.57 9.94
CA ILE A 216 -10.36 -3.42 10.85
C ILE A 216 -11.61 -2.56 10.77
N SER A 217 -12.12 -2.09 11.91
CA SER A 217 -13.30 -1.22 12.00
C SER A 217 -13.19 -0.25 13.19
N GLY A 218 -14.16 0.65 13.32
CA GLY A 218 -14.28 1.58 14.45
C GLY A 218 -13.03 2.45 14.65
N ASN A 219 -12.59 2.58 15.91
CA ASN A 219 -11.47 3.44 16.28
C ASN A 219 -10.16 3.05 15.57
N ASN A 220 -9.88 1.75 15.44
CA ASN A 220 -8.65 1.28 14.76
C ASN A 220 -8.63 1.72 13.29
N LEU A 221 -9.77 1.63 12.60
CA LEU A 221 -9.88 2.09 11.21
C LEU A 221 -9.62 3.60 11.13
N SER A 222 -10.30 4.39 11.97
CA SER A 222 -10.12 5.85 11.98
C SER A 222 -8.69 6.28 12.35
N GLN A 223 -8.02 5.57 13.27
CA GLN A 223 -6.62 5.84 13.64
C GLN A 223 -5.66 5.54 12.47
N LEU A 224 -5.85 4.41 11.78
CA LEU A 224 -5.02 4.05 10.63
C LEU A 224 -5.24 5.02 9.45
N GLU A 225 -6.50 5.36 9.14
CA GLU A 225 -6.84 6.35 8.11
C GLU A 225 -6.22 7.73 8.45
N SER A 226 -6.27 8.14 9.72
CA SER A 226 -5.68 9.40 10.19
C SER A 226 -4.15 9.38 10.11
N TYR A 227 -3.50 8.27 10.48
CA TYR A 227 -2.06 8.11 10.37
C TYR A 227 -1.60 8.23 8.91
N LEU A 228 -2.25 7.50 7.99
CA LEU A 228 -1.90 7.54 6.57
C LEU A 228 -2.17 8.93 5.98
N ASN A 229 -3.28 9.58 6.36
CA ASN A 229 -3.56 10.93 5.89
C ASN A 229 -2.55 11.95 6.42
N ALA A 230 -2.26 11.95 7.73
CA ALA A 230 -1.30 12.87 8.33
C ALA A 230 0.11 12.70 7.74
N LYS A 231 0.52 11.46 7.49
CA LYS A 231 1.82 11.14 6.92
C LYS A 231 1.94 11.61 5.46
N TRP A 232 0.92 11.40 4.64
CA TRP A 232 1.00 11.64 3.20
C TRP A 232 0.25 12.90 2.72
N SER A 233 -0.44 13.62 3.61
CA SER A 233 -1.23 14.83 3.33
C SER A 233 -2.22 14.64 2.18
N ILE A 234 -3.09 13.64 2.26
CA ILE A 234 -3.89 13.15 1.13
C ILE A 234 -5.15 14.00 0.92
N TYR A 235 -5.88 14.29 1.99
CA TYR A 235 -7.17 15.00 1.99
C TYR A 235 -7.36 15.85 3.25
#